data_AF-A0A2H9YWE3-F1
#
_entry.id   AF-A0A2H9YWE3-F1
#
_cell.length_a   1.000
_cell.length_b   1.000
_cell.length_c   1.000
_cell.angle_alpha   90.00
_cell.angle_beta   90.00
_cell.angle_gamma   90.00
#
_symmetry.space_group_name_H-M   'P 1'
#
loop_
_entity.id
_entity.type
_entity.pdbx_description
1 polymer ?
#
loop_
_entity_poly.entity_id
_entity_poly.type
_entity_poly.pdbx_seq_one_letter_code
_entity_poly.pdbx_strand_id
1 'polypeptide(L)' 'MKIISAPYSPKHGSKALGRIHKMIIRGTITWTKLHELYGAMLHLERYVERLTTQNSHSGQKRSRKSK' A
#
# COMPACT_ATOMS: atom_id res chain seq x y z
N MET A 1 -4.95 -16.76 5.21
CA MET A 1 -4.88 -15.28 5.12
C MET A 1 -6.30 -14.75 5.12
N LYS A 2 -6.76 -14.00 6.15
CA LYS A 2 -8.14 -13.47 6.14
C LYS A 2 -8.24 -12.37 5.08
N ILE A 3 -9.07 -12.58 4.05
CA ILE A 3 -9.38 -11.57 3.04
C ILE A 3 -10.34 -10.59 3.71
N ILE A 4 -9.78 -9.57 4.37
CA ILE A 4 -10.59 -8.52 4.98
C ILE A 4 -11.23 -7.75 3.83
N SER A 5 -12.55 -7.71 3.75
CA SER A 5 -13.28 -6.95 2.71
C SER A 5 -13.41 -5.46 3.08
N ALA A 6 -12.40 -4.90 3.75
CA ALA A 6 -12.40 -3.48 4.08
C ALA A 6 -12.23 -2.67 2.78
N PRO A 7 -13.05 -1.63 2.57
CA PRO A 7 -12.93 -0.76 1.40
C PRO A 7 -11.57 -0.09 1.36
N TYR A 8 -11.06 0.16 0.15
CA TYR A 8 -9.81 0.89 -0.03
C TYR A 8 -9.98 2.31 0.50
N SER A 9 -9.14 2.71 1.46
CA SER A 9 -9.06 4.12 1.86
C SER A 9 -8.67 5.00 0.66
N PRO A 10 -9.23 6.21 0.51
CA PRO A 10 -8.80 7.19 -0.49
C PRO A 10 -7.28 7.46 -0.47
N LYS A 11 -6.64 7.28 0.69
CA LYS A 11 -5.18 7.39 0.87
C LYS A 11 -4.39 6.33 0.08
N HIS A 12 -4.96 5.14 -0.13
CA HIS A 12 -4.33 4.10 -0.95
C HIS A 12 -4.39 4.45 -2.42
N GLY A 13 -5.54 4.97 -2.88
CA GLY A 13 -5.71 5.40 -4.26
C GLY A 13 -4.75 6.52 -4.65
N SER A 14 -4.60 7.55 -3.81
CA SER A 14 -3.70 8.67 -4.11
C SER A 14 -2.23 8.24 -4.15
N LYS A 15 -1.79 7.36 -3.24
CA LYS A 15 -0.42 6.81 -3.28
C LYS A 15 -0.18 5.90 -4.49
N ALA A 16 -1.13 5.02 -4.81
CA ALA A 16 -1.07 4.17 -6.00
C ALA A 16 -0.96 5.01 -7.27
N LEU A 17 -1.80 6.05 -7.39
CA LEU A 17 -1.76 6.97 -8.52
C LEU A 17 -0.44 7.74 -8.58
N GLY A 18 0.11 8.18 -7.45
CA GLY A 18 1.42 8.84 -7.39
C GLY A 18 2.57 7.95 -7.88
N ARG A 19 2.53 6.64 -7.58
CA ARG A 19 3.53 5.68 -8.10
C ARG A 19 3.39 5.48 -9.61
N ILE A 20 2.16 5.33 -10.08
CA ILE A 20 1.86 5.17 -11.50
C ILE A 20 2.30 6.42 -12.28
N HIS A 21 2.01 7.61 -11.76
CA HIS A 21 2.45 8.86 -12.35
C HIS A 21 3.98 8.89 -12.52
N LYS A 22 4.75 8.52 -11.49
CA LYS A 22 6.22 8.42 -11.59
C LYS A 22 6.67 7.42 -12.67
N MET A 23 5.98 6.30 -12.81
CA MET A 23 6.31 5.29 -13.83
C MET A 23 5.97 5.74 -15.25
N ILE A 24 4.90 6.53 -15.42
CA ILE A 24 4.53 7.18 -16.69
C ILE A 24 5.60 8.19 -17.09
N ILE A 25 6.04 9.07 -16.17
CA ILE A 25 7.14 10.02 -16.44
C ILE A 25 8.41 9.28 -16.89
N ARG A 26 8.70 8.11 -16.31
CA ARG A 26 9.87 7.30 -16.65
C ARG A 26 9.70 6.48 -17.94
N GLY A 27 8.54 6.53 -18.61
CA GLY A 27 8.27 5.78 -19.84
C GLY A 27 8.19 4.27 -19.66
N THR A 28 8.00 3.79 -18.42
CA THR A 28 8.06 2.35 -18.08
C THR A 28 6.72 1.62 -18.20
N ILE A 29 5.65 2.34 -18.57
CA ILE A 29 4.28 1.82 -18.61
C ILE A 29 3.65 2.03 -19.98
N THR A 30 2.98 0.99 -20.44
CA THR A 30 2.03 1.05 -21.56
C THR A 30 0.63 1.33 -21.03
N TRP A 31 -0.07 2.29 -21.63
CA TRP A 31 -1.44 2.69 -21.25
C TRP A 31 -2.44 1.53 -21.19
N THR A 32 -2.26 0.50 -22.03
CA THR A 32 -3.11 -0.70 -22.06
C THR A 32 -3.08 -1.49 -20.75
N LYS A 33 -1.99 -1.43 -19.99
CA LYS A 33 -1.82 -2.12 -18.70
C LYS A 33 -2.13 -1.24 -17.49
N LEU A 34 -2.53 0.02 -17.71
CA LEU A 34 -2.72 1.00 -16.64
C LEU A 34 -3.78 0.54 -15.63
N HIS A 35 -4.88 -0.01 -16.11
CA HIS A 35 -6.00 -0.44 -15.26
C HIS A 35 -5.62 -1.63 -14.37
N GLU A 36 -4.97 -2.66 -14.95
CA GLU A 36 -4.46 -3.81 -14.19
C GLU A 36 -3.40 -3.38 -13.17
N LEU A 37 -2.49 -2.49 -13.58
CA LEU A 37 -1.45 -1.97 -12.72
C LEU A 37 -2.02 -1.14 -11.57
N TYR A 38 -3.08 -0.37 -11.81
CA TYR A 38 -3.77 0.38 -10.77
C TYR A 38 -4.39 -0.55 -9.71
N GLY A 39 -5.03 -1.64 -10.13
CA GLY A 39 -5.51 -2.68 -9.22
C GLY A 39 -4.37 -3.29 -8.39
N ALA A 40 -3.26 -3.65 -9.04
CA ALA A 40 -2.08 -4.19 -8.35
C ALA A 40 -1.47 -3.20 -7.35
N MET A 41 -1.37 -1.92 -7.71
CA MET A 41 -0.84 -0.86 -6.84
C MET A 41 -1.74 -0.58 -5.64
N LEU A 42 -3.07 -0.66 -5.79
CA LEU A 42 -4.01 -0.57 -4.66
C LEU A 42 -3.79 -1.71 -3.66
N HIS A 43 -3.60 -2.94 -4.14
CA HIS A 43 -3.28 -4.08 -3.29
C HIS A 43 -1.93 -3.90 -2.58
N LEU A 44 -0.92 -3.35 -3.28
CA LEU A 44 0.39 -3.05 -2.72
C LEU A 44 0.30 -2.03 -1.59
N GLU A 45 -0.36 -0.89 -1.80
CA GLU A 45 -0.49 0.16 -0.79
C GLU A 45 -1.21 -0.35 0.47
N ARG A 46 -2.23 -1.18 0.28
CA ARG A 46 -2.92 -1.87 1.37
C ARG A 46 -2.02 -2.86 2.13
N TYR A 47 -1.14 -3.55 1.42
CA TYR A 47 -0.17 -4.45 2.03
C TYR A 47 0.88 -3.68 2.84
N VAL A 48 1.39 -2.57 2.28
CA VAL A 48 2.33 -1.67 2.97
C VAL A 48 1.71 -1.09 4.23
N GLU A 49 0.45 -0.64 4.17
CA GLU A 49 -0.26 -0.14 5.36
C GLU A 49 -0.32 -1.22 6.46
N ARG A 50 -0.72 -2.46 6.11
CA ARG A 50 -0.74 -3.58 7.08
C ARG A 50 0.63 -3.85 7.67
N LEU A 51 1.69 -3.85 6.87
CA LEU A 51 3.07 -4.02 7.36
C LEU A 51 3.45 -2.91 8.35
N THR A 52 3.13 -1.66 8.04
CA THR A 52 3.40 -0.54 8.95
C THR A 52 2.62 -0.67 10.26
N THR A 53 1.35 -1.04 10.23
CA THR A 53 0.54 -1.27 11.44
C THR A 53 1.06 -2.44 12.28
N GLN A 54 1.46 -3.55 11.65
CA GLN A 54 2.06 -4.69 12.34
C GLN A 54 3.39 -4.31 13.02
N ASN A 55 4.24 -3.55 12.34
CA ASN A 55 5.50 -3.06 12.91
C ASN A 55 5.25 -2.10 14.08
N SER A 56 4.27 -1.21 14.00
CA SER A 56 3.90 -0.31 15.11
C SER A 56 3.44 -1.08 16.36
N HIS A 57 2.68 -2.17 16.21
CA HIS A 57 2.29 -3.03 17.33
C HIS A 57 3.46 -3.82 17.93
N SER A 58 4.47 -4.17 17.11
CA SER A 58 5.68 -4.84 17.61
C SER A 58 6.59 -3.90 18.42
N GLY A 59 6.66 -2.62 18.07
CA GLY A 59 7.40 -1.60 18.83
C GLY A 59 6.77 -1.28 20.20
N GLN A 60 5.43 -1.30 20.27
CA GLN A 60 4.68 -1.03 21.50
C GLN A 60 4.81 -2.13 22.57
N LYS A 61 5.12 -3.37 22.16
CA LYS A 61 5.44 -4.46 23.11
C LYS A 61 6.82 -4.31 23.76
N ARG A 62 7.78 -3.67 23.08
CA ARG A 62 9.13 -3.47 23.62
C ARG A 62 9.19 -2.35 24.67
N SER A 63 8.36 -1.30 24.55
CA SER A 63 8.38 -0.20 25.54
C SER A 63 7.64 -0.50 26.85
N ARG A 64 6.89 -1.60 26.94
CA ARG A 64 6.19 -2.03 28.17
C ARG A 64 7.00 -2.99 29.05
N LYS A 65 8.23 -3.35 28.64
CA LYS A 65 9.16 -4.20 29.40
C LYS A 65 10.44 -3.47 29.81
N SER A 66 10.31 -2.18 30.11
CA SER A 66 11.22 -1.46 31.00
C SER A 66 10.37 -0.91 32.13
N LYS A 67 10.20 -1.71 33.17
CA LYS A 67 9.75 -1.29 34.49
C LYS A 67 10.72 -1.87 35.49
#